data_AF-A0A521HKS8-F1
#
_entry.id   AF-A0A521HKS8-F1
#
_cell.length_a   1.000
_cell.length_b   1.000
_cell.length_c   1.000
_cell.angle_alpha   90.00
_cell.angle_beta   90.00
_cell.angle_gamma   90.00
#
_symmetry.space_group_name_H-M   'P 1'
#
loop_
_entity.id
_entity.type
_entity.pdbx_description
1 polymer ?
#
loop_
_entity_poly.entity_id
_entity_poly.type
_entity_poly.pdbx_seq_one_letter_code
_entity_poly.pdbx_strand_id
1 'polypeptide(L)'
;AAAIDPTHTGAQQFAARYGFLDKPALLRFRALDPALGVLPGAPCPDLAVDADSFARLQLDVARVFITENETNFLAFPRVAGAIVIFGAGYGWEALARAEWLQRCPIHYWGDIDTNGFAILAQLRGRFAHVESLLMDRATLDAHERFWGREDSPRAADTTLLTPAERSLYEDLREHRIQPALRLEQEYIGFGWLERRLRDMDAGGMVSPG
;
A
#
# COMPACT_ATOMS: atom_id res chain seq x y z
N ALA A 1 39.68 -21.78 1.52
CA ALA A 1 39.70 -22.39 0.17
C ALA A 1 38.53 -21.83 -0.61
N ALA A 2 38.79 -21.30 -1.81
CA ALA A 2 37.89 -20.40 -2.53
C ALA A 2 36.65 -21.13 -3.08
N ALA A 3 35.47 -20.75 -2.59
CA ALA A 3 34.18 -21.21 -3.10
C ALA A 3 33.72 -20.26 -4.21
N ILE A 4 34.33 -20.38 -5.39
CA ILE A 4 33.80 -19.73 -6.60
C ILE A 4 32.90 -20.77 -7.27
N ASP A 5 31.60 -20.52 -7.30
CA ASP A 5 30.66 -21.38 -8.03
C ASP A 5 30.62 -20.93 -9.50
N PRO A 6 31.13 -21.74 -10.46
CA PRO A 6 31.19 -21.36 -11.87
C PRO A 6 29.82 -21.44 -12.58
N THR A 7 28.76 -21.92 -11.93
CA THR A 7 27.42 -22.02 -12.51
C THR A 7 26.66 -20.69 -12.49
N HIS A 8 27.14 -19.72 -11.71
CA HIS A 8 26.54 -18.39 -11.60
C HIS A 8 27.28 -17.36 -12.48
N THR A 9 26.57 -16.75 -13.44
CA THR A 9 27.15 -15.76 -14.37
C THR A 9 26.29 -14.49 -14.47
N GLY A 10 26.94 -13.34 -14.60
CA GLY A 10 26.29 -12.03 -14.69
C GLY A 10 26.28 -11.22 -13.39
N ALA A 11 26.05 -9.90 -13.50
CA ALA A 11 26.13 -8.96 -12.36
C ALA A 11 25.08 -9.23 -11.26
N GLN A 12 23.94 -9.83 -11.62
CA GLN A 12 22.86 -10.18 -10.68
C GLN A 12 23.18 -11.40 -9.80
N GLN A 13 24.18 -12.21 -10.16
CA GLN A 13 24.57 -13.41 -9.40
C GLN A 13 25.98 -13.27 -8.83
N PHE A 14 26.50 -12.04 -8.80
CA PHE A 14 27.82 -11.72 -8.31
C PHE A 14 27.97 -12.11 -6.84
N ALA A 15 27.01 -11.75 -5.97
CA ALA A 15 27.13 -12.04 -4.55
C ALA A 15 27.14 -13.56 -4.30
N ALA A 16 26.16 -14.28 -4.87
CA ALA A 16 26.08 -15.74 -4.81
C ALA A 16 27.35 -16.45 -5.30
N ARG A 17 27.94 -15.99 -6.43
CA ARG A 17 29.16 -16.54 -7.01
C ARG A 17 30.37 -16.50 -6.06
N TYR A 18 30.42 -15.53 -5.16
CA TYR A 18 31.54 -15.32 -4.23
C TYR A 18 31.18 -15.62 -2.76
N GLY A 19 30.01 -16.21 -2.50
CA GLY A 19 29.54 -16.55 -1.16
C GLY A 19 29.08 -15.34 -0.33
N PHE A 20 28.81 -14.20 -0.96
CA PHE A 20 28.17 -13.04 -0.33
C PHE A 20 26.64 -13.19 -0.38
N LEU A 21 25.94 -12.54 0.57
CA LEU A 21 24.49 -12.47 0.55
C LEU A 21 24.02 -11.48 -0.53
N ASP A 22 22.99 -11.85 -1.29
CA ASP A 22 22.29 -10.93 -2.16
C ASP A 22 21.56 -9.85 -1.34
N LYS A 23 21.35 -8.69 -1.95
CA LYS A 23 20.56 -7.62 -1.34
C LYS A 23 19.10 -8.11 -1.16
N PRO A 24 18.59 -8.23 0.07
CA PRO A 24 17.23 -8.70 0.27
C PRO A 24 16.22 -7.64 -0.19
N ALA A 25 15.03 -8.11 -0.59
CA ALA A 25 13.89 -7.23 -0.73
C ALA A 25 13.52 -6.68 0.66
N LEU A 26 13.48 -5.36 0.78
CA LEU A 26 13.13 -4.66 2.02
C LEU A 26 11.69 -4.18 1.97
N LEU A 27 10.99 -4.34 3.08
CA LEU A 27 9.67 -3.78 3.35
C LEU A 27 9.83 -2.67 4.37
N ARG A 28 9.38 -1.46 4.01
CA ARG A 28 9.38 -0.30 4.91
C ARG A 28 7.99 -0.08 5.47
N PHE A 29 7.90 0.09 6.78
CA PHE A 29 6.65 0.37 7.47
C PHE A 29 6.88 1.28 8.66
N ARG A 30 5.81 1.95 9.10
CA ARG A 30 5.81 2.79 10.31
C ARG A 30 4.69 2.37 11.24
N ALA A 31 5.00 2.23 12.52
CA ALA A 31 3.95 2.06 13.53
C ALA A 31 3.24 3.40 13.76
N LEU A 32 1.91 3.38 13.73
CA LEU A 32 1.08 4.57 13.96
C LEU A 32 0.54 4.64 15.40
N ASP A 33 0.73 3.57 16.17
CA ASP A 33 0.34 3.48 17.58
C ASP A 33 1.53 3.11 18.48
N PRO A 34 1.89 3.97 19.45
CA PRO A 34 2.87 3.64 20.48
C PRO A 34 2.59 2.36 21.27
N ALA A 35 1.31 1.97 21.43
CA ALA A 35 0.93 0.79 22.19
C ALA A 35 1.35 -0.54 21.52
N LEU A 36 1.64 -0.53 20.21
CA LEU A 36 2.13 -1.70 19.50
C LEU A 36 3.54 -2.14 19.94
N GLY A 37 4.32 -1.22 20.53
CA GLY A 37 5.63 -1.56 21.12
C GLY A 37 6.63 -2.19 20.13
N VAL A 38 6.53 -1.87 18.83
CA VAL A 38 7.29 -2.53 17.75
C VAL A 38 8.79 -2.51 18.00
N LEU A 39 9.33 -1.39 18.50
CA LEU A 39 10.74 -1.26 18.85
C LEU A 39 10.86 -0.58 20.22
N PRO A 40 11.46 -1.24 21.23
CA PRO A 40 11.65 -0.65 22.55
C PRO A 40 12.37 0.70 22.50
N GLY A 41 11.81 1.72 23.16
CA GLY A 41 12.37 3.07 23.19
C GLY A 41 12.03 3.95 21.97
N ALA A 42 11.35 3.42 20.96
CA ALA A 42 10.85 4.18 19.83
C ALA A 42 9.33 3.97 19.68
N PRO A 43 8.49 4.97 20.01
CA PRO A 43 7.03 4.77 20.07
C PRO A 43 6.40 4.50 18.70
N CYS A 44 6.80 5.23 17.66
CA CYS A 44 6.25 5.10 16.31
C CYS A 44 7.40 5.00 15.29
N PRO A 45 8.20 3.91 15.33
CA PRO A 45 9.41 3.82 14.52
C PRO A 45 9.05 3.66 13.04
N ASP A 46 9.86 4.27 12.18
CA ASP A 46 9.91 4.03 10.74
C ASP A 46 11.05 3.05 10.46
N LEU A 47 10.69 1.85 10.00
CA LEU A 47 11.58 0.70 9.91
C LEU A 47 11.58 0.14 8.50
N ALA A 48 12.75 -0.28 8.02
CA ALA A 48 12.89 -1.13 6.85
C ALA A 48 13.48 -2.46 7.29
N VAL A 49 12.78 -3.57 7.02
CA VAL A 49 13.22 -4.93 7.35
C VAL A 49 13.14 -5.82 6.13
N ASP A 50 13.87 -6.92 6.09
CA ASP A 50 13.72 -7.90 5.01
C ASP A 50 12.35 -8.60 5.06
N ALA A 51 11.93 -9.15 3.93
CA ALA A 51 10.64 -9.82 3.78
C ALA A 51 10.42 -10.97 4.80
N ASP A 52 11.47 -11.73 5.13
CA ASP A 52 11.33 -12.87 6.02
C ASP A 52 11.19 -12.42 7.48
N SER A 53 11.90 -11.36 7.87
CA SER A 53 11.74 -10.71 9.17
C SER A 53 10.36 -10.08 9.32
N PHE A 54 9.86 -9.40 8.29
CA PHE A 54 8.50 -8.84 8.27
C PHE A 54 7.43 -9.93 8.42
N ALA A 55 7.59 -11.06 7.71
CA ALA A 55 6.66 -12.18 7.76
C ALA A 55 6.57 -12.84 9.15
N ARG A 56 7.64 -12.75 9.95
CA ARG A 56 7.68 -13.29 11.32
C ARG A 56 7.18 -12.33 12.39
N LEU A 57 6.94 -11.06 12.06
CA LEU A 57 6.43 -10.09 13.02
C LEU A 57 5.14 -10.59 13.66
N GLN A 58 5.08 -10.51 15.00
CA GLN A 58 3.89 -10.83 15.79
C GLN A 58 3.32 -9.51 16.31
N LEU A 59 2.62 -8.78 15.44
CA LEU A 59 1.99 -7.52 15.80
C LEU A 59 0.48 -7.73 15.93
N ASP A 60 -0.07 -7.27 17.04
CA ASP A 60 -1.52 -7.22 17.24
C ASP A 60 -2.06 -5.92 16.64
N VAL A 61 -2.14 -5.88 15.30
CA VAL A 61 -2.67 -4.71 14.57
C VAL A 61 -4.15 -4.89 14.24
N ALA A 62 -4.92 -3.86 14.57
CA ALA A 62 -6.32 -3.73 14.18
C ALA A 62 -6.48 -3.33 12.71
N ARG A 63 -5.47 -2.72 12.09
CA ARG A 63 -5.48 -2.37 10.66
C ARG A 63 -4.10 -2.09 10.07
N VAL A 64 -4.00 -2.26 8.77
CA VAL A 64 -2.81 -1.98 7.97
C VAL A 64 -3.18 -1.03 6.84
N PHE A 65 -2.44 0.06 6.72
CA PHE A 65 -2.51 0.95 5.57
C PHE A 65 -1.37 0.64 4.60
N ILE A 66 -1.62 0.72 3.29
CA ILE A 66 -0.59 0.54 2.25
C ILE A 66 -0.67 1.73 1.29
N THR A 67 0.45 2.37 1.02
CA THR A 67 0.57 3.47 0.05
C THR A 67 1.87 3.38 -0.72
N GLU A 68 1.87 3.85 -1.96
CA GLU A 68 3.03 3.83 -2.87
C GLU A 68 3.79 5.17 -2.91
N ASN A 69 3.24 6.22 -2.29
CA ASN A 69 3.83 7.55 -2.27
C ASN A 69 4.45 7.84 -0.88
N GLU A 70 5.71 8.29 -0.89
CA GLU A 70 6.45 8.53 0.34
C GLU A 70 5.89 9.71 1.14
N THR A 71 5.45 10.78 0.46
CA THR A 71 4.80 11.93 1.10
C THR A 71 3.58 11.47 1.90
N ASN A 72 2.74 10.64 1.30
CA ASN A 72 1.55 10.09 1.97
C ASN A 72 1.91 9.16 3.11
N PHE A 73 2.87 8.26 2.90
CA PHE A 73 3.40 7.37 3.94
C PHE A 73 3.83 8.18 5.18
N LEU A 74 4.55 9.28 4.95
CA LEU A 74 5.01 10.15 6.03
C LEU A 74 3.87 10.97 6.66
N ALA A 75 2.86 11.35 5.88
CA ALA A 75 1.74 12.16 6.32
C ALA A 75 0.79 11.44 7.31
N PHE A 76 0.73 10.10 7.34
CA PHE A 76 -0.20 9.39 8.23
C PHE A 76 -0.10 9.87 9.70
N PRO A 77 -1.20 10.32 10.33
CA PRO A 77 -1.18 10.66 11.74
C PRO A 77 -1.08 9.39 12.60
N ARG A 78 -1.05 9.57 13.93
CA ARG A 78 -1.21 8.44 14.84
C ARG A 78 -2.61 7.84 14.68
N VAL A 79 -2.67 6.52 14.60
CA VAL A 79 -3.90 5.74 14.47
C VAL A 79 -3.75 4.52 15.36
N ALA A 80 -4.70 4.32 16.28
CA ALA A 80 -4.65 3.22 17.25
C ALA A 80 -4.64 1.85 16.57
N GLY A 81 -3.82 0.93 17.08
CA GLY A 81 -3.67 -0.43 16.57
C GLY A 81 -3.23 -0.51 15.10
N ALA A 82 -2.60 0.53 14.54
CA ALA A 82 -2.33 0.59 13.11
C ALA A 82 -0.85 0.70 12.75
N ILE A 83 -0.53 0.19 11.56
CA ILE A 83 0.73 0.45 10.87
C ILE A 83 0.43 0.97 9.46
N VAL A 84 1.39 1.68 8.86
CA VAL A 84 1.40 2.00 7.43
C VAL A 84 2.61 1.35 6.78
N ILE A 85 2.41 0.74 5.61
CA ILE A 85 3.44 0.11 4.79
C ILE A 85 3.66 0.95 3.55
N PHE A 86 4.92 1.21 3.24
CA PHE A 86 5.32 1.82 1.98
C PHE A 86 5.53 0.71 0.93
N GLY A 87 4.64 0.64 -0.06
CA GLY A 87 4.66 -0.37 -1.11
C GLY A 87 4.98 0.24 -2.46
N ALA A 88 6.22 0.15 -2.94
CA ALA A 88 6.62 0.72 -4.22
C ALA A 88 6.24 -0.16 -5.43
N GLY A 89 4.96 -0.47 -5.64
CA GLY A 89 4.39 -1.05 -6.86
C GLY A 89 4.71 -2.50 -7.24
N TYR A 90 5.81 -3.09 -6.75
CA TYR A 90 6.29 -4.39 -7.24
C TYR A 90 6.64 -5.40 -6.14
N GLY A 91 6.32 -5.09 -4.88
CA GLY A 91 6.69 -5.87 -3.70
C GLY A 91 5.64 -6.84 -3.14
N TRP A 92 4.54 -7.10 -3.87
CA TRP A 92 3.44 -7.92 -3.35
C TRP A 92 3.86 -9.34 -2.98
N GLU A 93 4.85 -9.91 -3.66
CA GLU A 93 5.39 -11.23 -3.31
C GLU A 93 6.07 -11.25 -1.94
N ALA A 94 6.80 -10.18 -1.60
CA ALA A 94 7.42 -10.05 -0.29
C ALA A 94 6.35 -9.87 0.80
N LEU A 95 5.31 -9.07 0.53
CA LEU A 95 4.17 -8.90 1.44
C LEU A 95 3.35 -10.18 1.59
N ALA A 96 3.17 -10.96 0.53
CA ALA A 96 2.39 -12.19 0.55
C ALA A 96 2.99 -13.28 1.47
N ARG A 97 4.30 -13.18 1.80
CA ARG A 97 4.94 -14.06 2.80
C ARG A 97 4.45 -13.78 4.22
N ALA A 98 3.97 -12.58 4.49
CA ALA A 98 3.42 -12.20 5.79
C ALA A 98 1.98 -12.69 5.93
N GLU A 99 1.80 -13.97 6.27
CA GLU A 99 0.49 -14.59 6.44
C GLU A 99 -0.39 -13.89 7.49
N TRP A 100 0.20 -13.17 8.44
CA TRP A 100 -0.55 -12.40 9.42
C TRP A 100 -1.38 -11.27 8.77
N LEU A 101 -0.96 -10.74 7.61
CA LEU A 101 -1.74 -9.76 6.84
C LEU A 101 -3.09 -10.32 6.35
N GLN A 102 -3.20 -11.63 6.16
CA GLN A 102 -4.47 -12.27 5.77
C GLN A 102 -5.56 -12.15 6.85
N ARG A 103 -5.17 -11.85 8.09
CA ARG A 103 -6.07 -11.76 9.25
C ARG A 103 -6.33 -10.32 9.69
N CYS A 104 -5.70 -9.35 9.04
CA CYS A 104 -5.81 -7.94 9.39
C CYS A 104 -6.61 -7.19 8.32
N PRO A 105 -7.46 -6.23 8.69
CA PRO A 105 -8.03 -5.28 7.74
C PRO A 105 -6.92 -4.51 7.00
N ILE A 106 -6.98 -4.48 5.66
CA ILE A 106 -6.01 -3.78 4.82
C ILE A 106 -6.71 -2.67 4.04
N HIS A 107 -6.15 -1.48 4.10
CA HIS A 107 -6.61 -0.31 3.35
C HIS A 107 -5.50 0.17 2.42
N TYR A 108 -5.75 0.16 1.12
CA TYR A 108 -4.79 0.61 0.10
C TYR A 108 -5.14 2.00 -0.41
N TRP A 109 -4.16 2.90 -0.43
CA TRP A 109 -4.27 4.25 -0.97
C TRP A 109 -3.30 4.42 -2.14
N GLY A 110 -3.86 4.46 -3.34
CA GLY A 110 -3.16 4.75 -4.58
C GLY A 110 -3.74 5.99 -5.28
N ASP A 111 -3.23 6.27 -6.47
CA ASP A 111 -3.73 7.34 -7.33
C ASP A 111 -5.14 7.01 -7.86
N ILE A 112 -5.93 8.05 -8.15
CA ILE A 112 -7.20 7.89 -8.88
C ILE A 112 -6.91 8.04 -10.38
N ASP A 113 -6.47 6.95 -10.99
CA ASP A 113 -6.23 6.75 -12.42
C ASP A 113 -6.38 5.26 -12.77
N THR A 114 -6.10 4.86 -14.03
CA THR A 114 -6.24 3.45 -14.41
C THR A 114 -5.17 2.55 -13.77
N ASN A 115 -3.96 3.05 -13.56
CA ASN A 115 -2.88 2.33 -12.87
C ASN A 115 -3.19 2.04 -11.40
N GLY A 116 -3.65 3.03 -10.63
CA GLY A 116 -3.97 2.87 -9.21
C GLY A 116 -5.03 1.80 -9.00
N PHE A 117 -6.07 1.77 -9.83
CA PHE A 117 -7.07 0.68 -9.79
C PHE A 117 -6.49 -0.67 -10.26
N ALA A 118 -5.55 -0.69 -11.20
CA ALA A 118 -4.88 -1.92 -11.60
C ALA A 118 -4.01 -2.49 -10.48
N ILE A 119 -3.37 -1.63 -9.68
CA ILE A 119 -2.56 -2.03 -8.53
C ILE A 119 -3.46 -2.51 -7.38
N LEU A 120 -4.56 -1.81 -7.09
CA LEU A 120 -5.60 -2.26 -6.16
C LEU A 120 -6.11 -3.66 -6.52
N ALA A 121 -6.44 -3.90 -7.79
CA ALA A 121 -6.90 -5.20 -8.27
C ALA A 121 -5.83 -6.28 -8.09
N GLN A 122 -4.56 -6.00 -8.41
CA GLN A 122 -3.45 -6.94 -8.19
C GLN A 122 -3.30 -7.28 -6.70
N LEU A 123 -3.38 -6.28 -5.83
CA LEU A 123 -3.29 -6.47 -4.38
C LEU A 123 -4.46 -7.33 -3.87
N ARG A 124 -5.68 -7.10 -4.36
CA ARG A 124 -6.86 -7.93 -4.05
C ARG A 124 -6.76 -9.37 -4.56
N GLY A 125 -6.03 -9.59 -5.65
CA GLY A 125 -5.69 -10.95 -6.10
C GLY A 125 -4.83 -11.74 -5.11
N ARG A 126 -4.24 -11.08 -4.09
CA ARG A 126 -3.46 -11.71 -3.00
C ARG A 126 -4.17 -11.63 -1.65
N PHE A 127 -4.84 -10.52 -1.40
CA PHE A 127 -5.58 -10.24 -0.17
C PHE A 127 -6.99 -9.76 -0.53
N ALA A 128 -7.93 -10.70 -0.66
CA ALA A 128 -9.26 -10.43 -1.20
C ALA A 128 -10.07 -9.40 -0.36
N HIS A 129 -9.73 -9.22 0.90
CA HIS A 129 -10.37 -8.32 1.87
C HIS A 129 -9.81 -6.88 1.85
N VAL A 130 -8.93 -6.52 0.92
CA VAL A 130 -8.40 -5.17 0.81
C VAL A 130 -9.48 -4.17 0.41
N GLU A 131 -9.58 -3.08 1.15
CA GLU A 131 -10.44 -1.93 0.82
C GLU A 131 -9.61 -0.78 0.25
N SER A 132 -10.19 0.00 -0.66
CA SER A 132 -9.55 1.24 -1.10
C SER A 132 -9.75 2.36 -0.07
N LEU A 133 -8.74 3.21 0.07
CA LEU A 133 -8.72 4.38 0.92
C LEU A 133 -8.54 5.61 0.03
N LEU A 134 -9.51 6.53 0.08
CA LEU A 134 -9.45 7.81 -0.65
C LEU A 134 -9.38 7.68 -2.18
N MET A 135 -9.85 6.55 -2.73
CA MET A 135 -9.91 6.30 -4.18
C MET A 135 -11.35 6.31 -4.70
N ASP A 136 -12.24 7.06 -4.05
CA ASP A 136 -13.65 7.16 -4.41
C ASP A 136 -13.96 8.43 -5.23
N ARG A 137 -15.15 8.44 -5.84
CA ARG A 137 -15.61 9.54 -6.70
C ARG A 137 -15.70 10.87 -5.97
N ALA A 138 -16.13 10.87 -4.70
CA ALA A 138 -16.24 12.10 -3.93
C ALA A 138 -14.86 12.69 -3.64
N THR A 139 -13.86 11.85 -3.37
CA THR A 139 -12.46 12.27 -3.25
C THR A 139 -11.95 12.86 -4.57
N LEU A 140 -12.22 12.21 -5.70
CA LEU A 140 -11.82 12.73 -7.02
C LEU A 140 -12.42 14.12 -7.29
N ASP A 141 -13.74 14.25 -7.18
CA ASP A 141 -14.48 15.47 -7.51
C ASP A 141 -14.10 16.63 -6.57
N ALA A 142 -13.84 16.36 -5.29
CA ALA A 142 -13.41 17.38 -4.32
C ALA A 142 -12.02 17.99 -4.63
N HIS A 143 -11.23 17.35 -5.50
CA HIS A 143 -9.86 17.75 -5.84
C HIS A 143 -9.69 18.08 -7.32
N GLU A 144 -10.76 18.50 -8.01
CA GLU A 144 -10.75 18.85 -9.45
C GLU A 144 -9.60 19.77 -9.87
N ARG A 145 -9.29 20.78 -9.05
CA ARG A 145 -8.21 21.73 -9.32
C ARG A 145 -6.80 21.12 -9.40
N PHE A 146 -6.63 19.88 -8.94
CA PHE A 146 -5.37 19.15 -8.88
C PHE A 146 -5.32 17.98 -9.87
N TRP A 147 -6.34 17.81 -10.71
CA TRP A 147 -6.30 16.77 -11.72
C TRP A 147 -5.15 17.01 -12.70
N GLY A 148 -4.35 15.98 -12.90
CA GLY A 148 -3.30 15.89 -13.89
C GLY A 148 -3.68 14.93 -15.01
N ARG A 149 -2.64 14.41 -15.67
CA ARG A 149 -2.76 13.45 -16.77
C ARG A 149 -2.02 12.15 -16.44
N GLU A 150 -2.62 11.03 -16.80
CA GLU A 150 -2.00 9.70 -16.77
C GLU A 150 -1.21 9.48 -18.08
N ASP A 151 0.11 9.27 -17.95
CA ASP A 151 0.98 9.10 -19.13
C ASP A 151 0.94 7.69 -19.71
N SER A 152 0.76 6.67 -18.87
CA SER A 152 0.91 5.27 -19.24
C SER A 152 -0.22 4.41 -18.66
N PRO A 153 -1.43 4.46 -19.22
CA PRO A 153 -2.59 3.77 -18.66
C PRO A 153 -2.40 2.25 -18.63
N ARG A 154 -2.97 1.61 -17.61
CA ARG A 154 -2.93 0.17 -17.42
C ARG A 154 -4.32 -0.37 -17.12
N ALA A 155 -4.68 -1.45 -17.80
CA ALA A 155 -5.95 -2.10 -17.56
C ALA A 155 -5.97 -2.80 -16.18
N ALA A 156 -6.99 -2.50 -15.38
CA ALA A 156 -7.32 -3.21 -14.16
C ALA A 156 -8.19 -4.45 -14.45
N ASP A 157 -8.03 -5.50 -13.64
CA ASP A 157 -9.02 -6.57 -13.58
C ASP A 157 -10.28 -6.08 -12.85
N THR A 158 -11.27 -5.65 -13.63
CA THR A 158 -12.51 -5.09 -13.10
C THR A 158 -13.29 -6.08 -12.22
N THR A 159 -13.08 -7.39 -12.34
CA THR A 159 -13.76 -8.40 -11.51
C THR A 159 -13.37 -8.31 -10.04
N LEU A 160 -12.21 -7.71 -9.75
CA LEU A 160 -11.69 -7.48 -8.39
C LEU A 160 -12.01 -6.08 -7.87
N LEU A 161 -12.77 -5.27 -8.63
CA LEU A 161 -13.24 -3.95 -8.20
C LEU A 161 -14.68 -4.04 -7.68
N THR A 162 -14.97 -3.28 -6.62
CA THR A 162 -16.35 -3.06 -6.16
C THR A 162 -17.15 -2.31 -7.23
N PRO A 163 -18.50 -2.31 -7.17
CA PRO A 163 -19.31 -1.59 -8.15
C PRO A 163 -18.98 -0.09 -8.24
N ALA A 164 -18.71 0.57 -7.11
CA ALA A 164 -18.38 1.99 -7.06
C ALA A 164 -17.01 2.28 -7.68
N GLU A 165 -15.99 1.49 -7.34
CA GLU A 165 -14.65 1.62 -7.93
C GLU A 165 -14.65 1.30 -9.42
N ARG A 166 -15.40 0.27 -9.85
CA ARG A 166 -15.53 -0.09 -11.26
C ARG A 166 -16.16 1.04 -12.07
N SER A 167 -17.25 1.63 -11.56
CA SER A 167 -17.91 2.76 -12.22
C SER A 167 -16.94 3.93 -12.42
N LEU A 168 -16.17 4.27 -11.38
CA LEU A 168 -15.17 5.33 -11.47
C LEU A 168 -14.04 4.96 -12.45
N TYR A 169 -13.50 3.75 -12.35
CA TYR A 169 -12.49 3.25 -13.28
C TYR A 169 -12.94 3.28 -14.74
N GLU A 170 -14.18 2.91 -15.05
CA GLU A 170 -14.74 2.97 -16.40
C GLU A 170 -14.84 4.42 -16.91
N ASP A 171 -15.26 5.37 -16.07
CA ASP A 171 -15.28 6.79 -16.42
C ASP A 171 -13.88 7.33 -16.75
N LEU A 172 -12.85 6.91 -16.00
CA LEU A 172 -11.44 7.26 -16.24
C LEU A 172 -10.92 6.65 -17.54
N ARG A 173 -11.10 5.33 -17.70
CA ARG A 173 -10.65 4.53 -18.85
C ARG A 173 -11.25 5.02 -20.16
N GLU A 174 -12.53 5.38 -20.15
CA GLU A 174 -13.27 5.84 -21.32
C GLU A 174 -13.22 7.36 -21.51
N HIS A 175 -12.42 8.04 -20.69
CA HIS A 175 -12.20 9.49 -20.77
C HIS A 175 -13.49 10.32 -20.70
N ARG A 176 -14.48 9.85 -19.94
CA ARG A 176 -15.80 10.48 -19.83
C ARG A 176 -15.77 11.79 -19.05
N ILE A 177 -14.78 11.96 -18.18
CA ILE A 177 -14.56 13.19 -17.38
C ILE A 177 -13.58 14.11 -18.11
N GLN A 178 -12.34 13.65 -18.32
CA GLN A 178 -11.35 14.29 -19.20
C GLN A 178 -10.38 13.25 -19.78
N PRO A 179 -9.66 13.56 -20.87
CA PRO A 179 -8.69 12.65 -21.46
C PRO A 179 -7.55 12.34 -20.49
N ALA A 180 -7.33 11.05 -20.23
CA ALA A 180 -6.29 10.53 -19.34
C ALA A 180 -6.31 11.17 -17.94
N LEU A 181 -7.48 11.33 -17.31
CA LEU A 181 -7.57 11.91 -15.97
C LEU A 181 -6.70 11.15 -14.96
N ARG A 182 -5.94 11.90 -14.16
CA ARG A 182 -5.23 11.37 -12.98
C ARG A 182 -5.36 12.31 -11.80
N LEU A 183 -5.65 11.80 -10.62
CA LEU A 183 -5.41 12.50 -9.36
C LEU A 183 -4.32 11.75 -8.60
N GLU A 184 -3.13 12.34 -8.50
CA GLU A 184 -2.05 11.78 -7.70
C GLU A 184 -2.40 11.90 -6.22
N GLN A 185 -2.14 10.82 -5.48
CA GLN A 185 -2.54 10.71 -4.09
C GLN A 185 -1.94 11.79 -3.18
N GLU A 186 -0.80 12.39 -3.54
CA GLU A 186 -0.14 13.45 -2.76
C GLU A 186 -0.85 14.82 -2.85
N TYR A 187 -1.76 14.99 -3.81
CA TYR A 187 -2.59 16.20 -3.91
C TYR A 187 -3.88 16.13 -3.08
N ILE A 188 -4.20 14.98 -2.51
CA ILE A 188 -5.34 14.83 -1.62
C ILE A 188 -4.97 15.48 -0.27
N GLY A 189 -5.74 16.49 0.13
CA GLY A 189 -5.39 17.31 1.28
C GLY A 189 -5.35 16.52 2.60
N PHE A 190 -4.41 16.85 3.48
CA PHE A 190 -4.24 16.18 4.78
C PHE A 190 -5.52 16.12 5.63
N GLY A 191 -6.33 17.20 5.65
CA GLY A 191 -7.61 17.21 6.37
C GLY A 191 -8.67 16.26 5.79
N TRP A 192 -8.52 15.83 4.54
CA TRP A 192 -9.36 14.80 3.92
C TRP A 192 -8.99 13.41 4.45
N LEU A 193 -7.69 13.13 4.57
CA LEU A 193 -7.17 11.93 5.24
C LEU A 193 -7.63 11.87 6.71
N GLU A 194 -7.43 12.93 7.49
CA GLU A 194 -7.86 12.97 8.90
C GLU A 194 -9.36 12.75 9.09
N ARG A 195 -10.18 13.27 8.17
CA ARG A 195 -11.63 13.03 8.19
C ARG A 195 -11.94 11.57 7.92
N ARG A 196 -11.36 11.00 6.87
CA ARG A 196 -11.59 9.61 6.50
C ARG A 196 -11.19 8.64 7.60
N LEU A 197 -10.04 8.87 8.24
CA LEU A 197 -9.58 8.05 9.38
C LEU A 197 -10.53 8.14 10.58
N ARG A 198 -11.04 9.34 10.91
CA ARG A 198 -12.05 9.50 11.98
C ARG A 198 -13.36 8.77 11.67
N ASP A 199 -13.82 8.83 10.42
CA ASP A 199 -15.05 8.14 10.00
C ASP A 199 -14.90 6.61 10.13
N MET A 200 -13.71 6.08 9.85
CA MET A 200 -13.39 4.66 10.02
C MET A 200 -13.38 4.24 11.49
N ASP A 201 -12.92 5.10 12.40
CA ASP A 201 -12.96 4.83 13.85
C ASP A 201 -14.38 4.91 14.40
N ALA A 202 -15.18 5.88 13.94
CA ALA A 202 -16.58 6.01 14.32
C ALA A 202 -17.44 4.84 13.84
N GLY A 203 -17.18 4.32 12.63
CA GLY A 203 -17.87 3.15 12.09
C GLY A 203 -17.52 1.82 12.78
N GLY A 204 -16.36 1.74 13.44
CA GLY A 204 -15.92 0.56 14.21
C GLY A 204 -16.49 0.46 15.63
N MET A 205 -17.15 1.51 16.14
CA MET A 205 -17.71 1.55 17.50
C MET A 205 -19.17 1.04 17.60
N VAL A 206 -19.71 0.39 16.56
CA VAL A 206 -21.02 -0.28 16.68
C VAL A 206 -20.86 -1.50 17.60
N SER A 207 -21.48 -1.40 18.77
CA SER A 207 -21.31 -2.25 19.95
C SER A 207 -21.58 -3.74 19.72
N PRO A 208 -20.97 -4.65 20.53
CA PRO A 208 -21.39 -6.04 20.58
C PRO A 208 -22.81 -6.09 21.17
N GLY A 209 -23.73 -6.66 20.40
CA GLY A 209 -25.04 -7.10 20.90
C GLY A 209 -24.94 -8.47 21.54
#